data_AF-A0A6N9QF95-F1
#
_entry.id   AF-A0A6N9QF95-F1
#
_cell.length_a   1.000
_cell.length_b   1.000
_cell.length_c   1.000
_cell.angle_alpha   90.00
_cell.angle_beta   90.00
_cell.angle_gamma   90.00
#
_symmetry.space_group_name_H-M   'P 1'
#
loop_
_entity.id
_entity.type
_entity.pdbx_description
1 polymer ?
#
loop_
_entity_poly.entity_id
_entity_poly.type
_entity_poly.pdbx_seq_one_letter_code
_entity_poly.pdbx_strand_id
1 'polypeptide(L)'
;MKRNSLALVLILSMIFVLCLLLTGCEDDPGDHDNLEEPEITVEYLSGEYAEQLLRDGGESTLGTIEIEKDSEGACSLTVHSMVIVESSISDDGYYIADKNISNTVPLSSQAMATYIQSPDSPPEVIDLETFISKAQKDGEKAASKKKDSDPPEKLYNVYIIGGSALLLLAKELPR
;
A
#
# COMPACT_ATOMS: atom_id res chain seq x y z
N MET A 1 27.44 -41.17 -49.15
CA MET A 1 27.09 -41.01 -47.71
C MET A 1 27.84 -39.84 -47.06
N LYS A 2 27.88 -38.62 -47.66
CA LYS A 2 28.62 -37.46 -47.11
C LYS A 2 27.75 -36.26 -46.70
N ARG A 3 26.46 -36.24 -47.07
CA ARG A 3 25.53 -35.12 -46.73
C ARG A 3 25.00 -35.20 -45.30
N ASN A 4 24.87 -36.40 -44.74
CA ASN A 4 24.30 -36.59 -43.41
C ASN A 4 25.30 -36.24 -42.29
N SER A 5 26.61 -36.35 -42.52
CA SER A 5 27.61 -35.98 -41.50
C SER A 5 27.72 -34.47 -41.33
N LEU A 6 27.49 -33.70 -42.40
CA LEU A 6 27.60 -32.23 -42.39
C LEU A 6 26.41 -31.59 -41.65
N ALA A 7 25.21 -32.15 -41.83
CA ALA A 7 24.02 -31.76 -41.06
C ALA A 7 24.15 -32.10 -39.57
N LEU A 8 24.76 -33.24 -39.24
CA LEU A 8 24.97 -33.67 -37.85
C LEU A 8 25.97 -32.77 -37.11
N VAL A 9 27.02 -32.32 -37.81
CA VAL A 9 28.00 -31.34 -37.27
C VAL A 9 27.35 -29.98 -37.03
N LEU A 10 26.48 -29.50 -37.93
CA LEU A 10 25.77 -28.23 -37.77
C LEU A 10 24.76 -28.24 -36.61
N ILE A 11 24.06 -29.36 -36.40
CA ILE A 11 23.14 -29.51 -35.26
C ILE A 11 23.93 -29.56 -33.94
N LEU A 12 25.07 -30.26 -33.92
CA LEU A 12 25.92 -30.35 -32.73
C LEU A 12 26.54 -28.99 -32.36
N SER A 13 26.96 -28.19 -33.36
CA SER A 13 27.46 -26.83 -33.09
C SER A 13 26.37 -25.89 -32.60
N MET A 14 25.14 -26.03 -33.09
CA MET A 14 24.01 -25.21 -32.65
C MET A 14 23.62 -25.52 -31.20
N ILE A 15 23.65 -26.80 -30.80
CA ILE A 15 23.42 -27.23 -29.40
C ILE A 15 24.55 -26.70 -28.49
N PHE A 16 25.79 -26.74 -28.95
CA PHE A 16 26.94 -26.23 -28.18
C PHE A 16 26.86 -24.71 -27.94
N VAL A 17 26.42 -23.93 -28.93
CA VAL A 17 26.16 -22.48 -28.77
C VAL A 17 24.97 -22.23 -27.85
N LEU A 18 23.93 -23.07 -27.89
CA LEU A 18 22.79 -22.96 -26.98
C LEU A 18 23.18 -23.24 -25.52
N CYS A 19 24.08 -24.20 -25.27
CA CYS A 19 24.60 -24.48 -23.93
C CYS A 19 25.46 -23.33 -23.38
N LEU A 20 26.20 -22.61 -24.22
CA LEU A 20 26.97 -21.42 -23.82
C LEU A 20 26.08 -20.23 -23.44
N LEU A 21 24.86 -20.14 -24.01
CA LEU A 21 23.87 -19.11 -23.64
C LEU A 21 23.13 -19.44 -22.33
N LEU A 22 23.13 -20.69 -21.88
CA LEU A 22 22.49 -21.12 -20.63
C LEU A 22 23.44 -21.10 -19.41
N THR A 23 24.74 -20.89 -19.62
CA THR A 23 25.75 -20.74 -18.55
C THR A 23 26.10 -19.28 -18.26
N GLY A 24 25.28 -18.34 -18.71
CA GLY A 24 25.47 -16.88 -18.51
C GLY A 24 24.75 -16.29 -17.29
N CYS A 25 24.44 -17.09 -16.27
CA CYS A 25 24.28 -16.59 -14.90
C CYS A 25 25.59 -16.93 -14.17
N GLU A 26 26.65 -16.20 -14.52
CA GLU A 26 27.76 -16.03 -13.58
C GLU A 26 27.16 -15.25 -12.40
N ASP A 27 27.07 -15.90 -11.25
CA ASP A 27 26.98 -15.21 -9.96
C ASP A 27 28.25 -14.36 -9.88
N ASP A 28 28.14 -13.11 -10.32
CA ASP A 28 29.15 -12.09 -10.06
C ASP A 28 29.13 -11.84 -8.55
N PRO A 29 30.18 -12.18 -7.77
CA PRO A 29 30.29 -11.72 -6.39
C PRO A 29 30.82 -10.28 -6.36
N GLY A 30 30.59 -9.52 -7.43
CA GLY A 30 30.95 -8.14 -7.61
C GLY A 30 29.83 -7.22 -7.16
N ASP A 31 30.05 -6.60 -6.00
CA ASP A 31 29.81 -5.17 -5.84
C ASP A 31 28.35 -4.70 -6.01
N HIS A 32 27.39 -5.47 -5.50
CA HIS A 32 26.19 -4.82 -4.97
C HIS A 32 26.58 -4.17 -3.66
N ASP A 33 26.91 -2.87 -3.77
CA ASP A 33 26.80 -1.88 -2.71
C ASP A 33 25.79 -2.36 -1.68
N ASN A 34 26.10 -2.20 -0.39
CA ASN A 34 25.11 -2.17 0.68
C ASN A 34 24.04 -1.13 0.29
N LEU A 35 23.08 -1.51 -0.54
CA LEU A 35 21.82 -0.84 -0.71
C LEU A 35 21.12 -1.10 0.62
N GLU A 36 21.45 -0.25 1.60
CA GLU A 36 20.77 -0.21 2.88
C GLU A 36 19.28 -0.18 2.56
N GLU A 37 18.56 -1.22 2.99
CA GLU A 37 17.11 -1.22 2.91
C GLU A 37 16.61 0.07 3.57
N PRO A 38 15.81 0.87 2.86
CA PRO A 38 15.40 2.17 3.37
C PRO A 38 14.68 1.98 4.71
N GLU A 39 15.03 2.79 5.70
CA GLU A 39 14.34 2.78 6.98
C GLU A 39 12.86 3.09 6.77
N ILE A 40 11.98 2.24 7.31
CA ILE A 40 10.54 2.39 7.19
C ILE A 40 10.07 3.55 8.07
N THR A 41 10.10 4.73 7.49
CA THR A 41 9.68 6.00 8.11
C THR A 41 8.38 6.50 7.48
N VAL A 42 7.71 7.45 8.15
CA VAL A 42 6.51 8.10 7.59
C VAL A 42 6.83 8.81 6.26
N GLU A 43 7.99 9.45 6.16
CA GLU A 43 8.44 10.14 4.94
C GLU A 43 8.63 9.15 3.79
N TYR A 44 9.33 8.03 4.03
CA TYR A 44 9.51 6.98 3.04
C TYR A 44 8.18 6.40 2.55
N LEU A 45 7.28 6.08 3.49
CA LEU A 45 5.97 5.51 3.18
C LEU A 45 5.08 6.48 2.41
N SER A 46 5.09 7.77 2.77
CA SER A 46 4.24 8.79 2.13
C SER A 46 4.80 9.37 0.83
N GLY A 47 6.11 9.22 0.59
CA GLY A 47 6.78 9.58 -0.64
C GLY A 47 7.06 8.36 -1.52
N GLU A 48 8.30 7.90 -1.52
CA GLU A 48 8.84 6.93 -2.49
C GLU A 48 8.00 5.65 -2.58
N TYR A 49 7.60 5.08 -1.44
CA TYR A 49 6.84 3.83 -1.45
C TYR A 49 5.42 4.02 -2.02
N ALA A 50 4.72 5.09 -1.63
CA ALA A 50 3.42 5.43 -2.18
C ALA A 50 3.49 5.69 -3.70
N GLU A 51 4.51 6.43 -4.16
CA GLU A 51 4.73 6.67 -5.58
C GLU A 51 5.02 5.38 -6.36
N GLN A 52 5.78 4.46 -5.77
CA GLN A 52 6.00 3.14 -6.34
C GLN A 52 4.70 2.36 -6.50
N LEU A 53 3.87 2.28 -5.45
CA LEU A 53 2.58 1.59 -5.53
C LEU A 53 1.71 2.14 -6.66
N LEU A 54 1.64 3.46 -6.80
CA LEU A 54 0.88 4.11 -7.89
C LEU A 54 1.48 3.80 -9.27
N ARG A 55 2.81 3.86 -9.40
CA ARG A 55 3.51 3.55 -10.65
C ARG A 55 3.28 2.09 -11.09
N ASP A 56 3.18 1.19 -10.13
CA ASP A 56 2.97 -0.25 -10.37
C ASP A 56 1.48 -0.60 -10.62
N GLY A 57 0.63 0.42 -10.79
CA GLY A 57 -0.78 0.27 -11.14
C GLY A 57 -1.72 0.24 -9.94
N GLY A 58 -1.22 0.59 -8.75
CA GLY A 58 -2.06 0.82 -7.58
C GLY A 58 -2.89 2.09 -7.70
N GLU A 59 -3.97 2.13 -6.95
CA GLU A 59 -4.86 3.28 -6.80
C GLU A 59 -4.81 3.80 -5.37
N SER A 60 -5.10 5.09 -5.17
CA SER A 60 -5.25 5.68 -3.83
C SER A 60 -6.65 6.23 -3.61
N THR A 61 -7.16 6.04 -2.41
CA THR A 61 -8.45 6.58 -1.97
C THR A 61 -8.30 7.24 -0.61
N LEU A 62 -8.69 8.50 -0.52
CA LEU A 62 -8.84 9.20 0.75
C LEU A 62 -10.20 8.81 1.37
N GLY A 63 -10.21 8.41 2.64
CA GLY A 63 -11.46 8.05 3.30
C GLY A 63 -11.33 7.80 4.79
N THR A 64 -12.48 7.58 5.43
CA THR A 64 -12.51 6.86 6.71
C THR A 64 -12.43 5.37 6.45
N ILE A 65 -12.01 4.61 7.45
CA ILE A 65 -11.82 3.17 7.33
C ILE A 65 -12.61 2.40 8.38
N GLU A 66 -13.02 1.21 8.02
CA GLU A 66 -13.57 0.18 8.91
C GLU A 66 -12.81 -1.12 8.63
N ILE A 67 -12.48 -1.86 9.70
CA ILE A 67 -11.75 -3.13 9.58
C ILE A 67 -12.55 -4.24 10.26
N GLU A 68 -12.95 -5.22 9.47
CA GLU A 68 -13.60 -6.44 9.95
C GLU A 68 -12.62 -7.61 9.91
N LYS A 69 -12.63 -8.44 10.95
CA LYS A 69 -11.82 -9.66 11.03
C LYS A 69 -12.77 -10.86 11.03
N ASP A 70 -12.55 -11.79 10.11
CA ASP A 70 -13.37 -13.00 10.03
C ASP A 70 -12.97 -14.05 11.08
N SER A 71 -13.68 -15.19 11.08
CA SER A 71 -13.41 -16.30 12.00
C SER A 71 -12.06 -16.99 11.79
N GLU A 72 -11.45 -16.83 10.62
CA GLU A 72 -10.15 -17.41 10.27
C GLU A 72 -8.99 -16.40 10.51
N GLY A 73 -9.32 -15.16 10.87
CA GLY A 73 -8.37 -14.10 11.16
C GLY A 73 -8.00 -13.25 9.95
N ALA A 74 -8.60 -13.48 8.78
CA ALA A 74 -8.41 -12.60 7.63
C ALA A 74 -9.13 -11.27 7.86
N CYS A 75 -8.49 -10.17 7.46
CA CYS A 75 -9.01 -8.82 7.65
C CYS A 75 -9.52 -8.25 6.32
N SER A 76 -10.71 -7.67 6.35
CA SER A 76 -11.26 -6.87 5.26
C SER A 76 -11.26 -5.40 5.68
N LEU A 77 -10.81 -4.54 4.77
CA LEU A 77 -10.79 -3.09 4.93
C LEU A 77 -11.90 -2.49 4.07
N THR A 78 -12.83 -1.78 4.69
CA THR A 78 -13.78 -0.92 3.99
C THR A 78 -13.29 0.51 4.06
N VAL A 79 -13.23 1.18 2.91
CA VAL A 79 -12.89 2.61 2.79
C VAL A 79 -14.13 3.38 2.37
N HIS A 80 -14.62 4.28 3.22
CA HIS A 80 -15.68 5.23 2.86
C HIS A 80 -15.02 6.48 2.30
N SER A 81 -15.17 6.69 0.99
CA SER A 81 -14.44 7.71 0.25
C SER A 81 -14.86 9.12 0.66
N MET A 82 -13.87 9.93 1.03
CA MET A 82 -14.04 11.31 1.46
C MET A 82 -13.32 12.25 0.48
N VAL A 83 -13.70 13.52 0.50
CA VAL A 83 -12.99 14.60 -0.20
C VAL A 83 -12.89 15.82 0.70
N ILE A 84 -11.71 16.45 0.70
CA ILE A 84 -11.50 17.73 1.38
C ILE A 84 -11.85 18.83 0.38
N VAL A 85 -12.77 19.71 0.76
CA VAL A 85 -13.26 20.79 -0.08
C VAL A 85 -12.93 22.13 0.58
N GLU A 86 -12.16 22.95 -0.11
CA GLU A 86 -11.88 24.33 0.34
C GLU A 86 -13.16 25.13 0.46
N SER A 87 -13.25 25.94 1.51
CA SER A 87 -14.46 26.67 1.85
C SER A 87 -14.11 27.94 2.62
N SER A 88 -14.51 29.09 2.09
CA SER A 88 -14.38 30.37 2.78
C SER A 88 -15.43 30.60 3.88
N ILE A 89 -16.36 29.65 4.07
CA ILE A 89 -17.49 29.78 5.00
C ILE A 89 -17.37 28.87 6.22
N SER A 90 -16.41 27.94 6.23
CA SER A 90 -16.10 27.11 7.39
C SER A 90 -14.96 27.75 8.18
N ASP A 91 -15.00 27.58 9.50
CA ASP A 91 -14.02 28.20 10.40
C ASP A 91 -12.58 27.75 10.09
N ASP A 92 -12.41 26.50 9.66
CA ASP A 92 -11.11 25.89 9.32
C ASP A 92 -10.67 26.13 7.87
N GLY A 93 -11.46 26.87 7.06
CA GLY A 93 -11.14 27.11 5.64
C GLY A 93 -11.39 25.93 4.69
N TYR A 94 -11.86 24.79 5.20
CA TYR A 94 -12.30 23.63 4.43
C TYR A 94 -13.43 22.88 5.14
N TYR A 95 -14.04 21.91 4.44
CA TYR A 95 -14.88 20.88 5.05
C TYR A 95 -14.59 19.52 4.41
N ILE A 96 -14.96 18.44 5.10
CA ILE A 96 -14.81 17.07 4.61
C ILE A 96 -16.18 16.60 4.14
N ALA A 97 -16.28 16.15 2.89
CA ALA A 97 -17.51 15.64 2.30
C ALA A 97 -17.41 14.16 1.99
N ASP A 98 -18.48 13.42 2.27
CA ASP A 98 -18.65 12.04 1.85
C ASP A 98 -18.97 11.98 0.35
N LYS A 99 -18.26 11.13 -0.39
CA LYS A 99 -18.51 10.88 -1.81
C LYS A 99 -19.67 9.89 -2.04
N ASN A 100 -20.25 9.31 -0.99
CA ASN A 100 -21.22 8.23 -0.99
C ASN A 100 -20.72 7.00 -1.78
N ILE A 101 -19.42 6.74 -1.71
CA ILE A 101 -18.76 5.61 -2.38
C ILE A 101 -17.97 4.87 -1.31
N SER A 102 -18.15 3.56 -1.25
CA SER A 102 -17.40 2.69 -0.34
C SER A 102 -16.84 1.51 -1.11
N ASN A 103 -15.62 1.11 -0.79
CA ASN A 103 -14.96 -0.04 -1.39
C ASN A 103 -14.42 -0.93 -0.28
N THR A 104 -14.70 -2.23 -0.36
CA THR A 104 -14.22 -3.23 0.59
C THR A 104 -13.22 -4.14 -0.12
N VAL A 105 -12.01 -4.22 0.43
CA VAL A 105 -10.90 -5.00 -0.13
C VAL A 105 -10.23 -5.81 0.98
N PRO A 106 -9.56 -6.94 0.67
CA PRO A 106 -8.69 -7.61 1.63
C PRO A 106 -7.60 -6.68 2.12
N LEU A 107 -7.36 -6.67 3.43
CA LEU A 107 -6.19 -6.03 4.02
C LEU A 107 -5.02 -7.00 3.94
N SER A 108 -3.98 -6.64 3.18
CA SER A 108 -2.78 -7.48 3.06
C SER A 108 -2.14 -7.70 4.43
N SER A 109 -1.67 -8.92 4.69
CA SER A 109 -0.88 -9.21 5.90
C SER A 109 0.48 -8.50 5.90
N GLN A 110 0.92 -7.99 4.75
CA GLN A 110 2.12 -7.18 4.58
C GLN A 110 1.81 -5.69 4.54
N ALA A 111 0.56 -5.28 4.80
CA ALA A 111 0.18 -3.89 4.74
C ALA A 111 0.97 -3.06 5.76
N MET A 112 1.45 -1.90 5.32
CA MET A 112 2.11 -0.94 6.16
C MET A 112 1.12 0.15 6.56
N ALA A 113 1.23 0.64 7.79
CA ALA A 113 0.29 1.63 8.29
C ALA A 113 0.97 2.70 9.13
N THR A 114 0.46 3.93 8.99
CA THR A 114 0.73 5.00 9.93
C THR A 114 -0.52 5.35 10.72
N TYR A 115 -0.33 5.91 11.90
CA TYR A 115 -1.43 6.22 12.81
C TYR A 115 -1.16 7.51 13.57
N ILE A 116 -2.19 8.34 13.68
CA ILE A 116 -2.20 9.55 14.50
C ILE A 116 -2.81 9.19 15.86
N GLN A 117 -2.03 9.32 16.94
CA GLN A 117 -2.48 8.96 18.30
C GLN A 117 -3.49 9.94 18.87
N SER A 118 -3.26 11.23 18.65
CA SER A 118 -4.13 12.34 19.05
C SER A 118 -4.16 13.42 17.95
N PRO A 119 -5.17 14.30 17.90
CA PRO A 119 -5.27 15.35 16.88
C PRO A 119 -4.06 16.28 16.76
N ASP A 120 -3.21 16.30 17.79
CA ASP A 120 -2.00 17.13 17.86
C ASP A 120 -0.70 16.35 17.69
N SER A 121 -0.75 15.03 17.54
CA SER A 121 0.43 14.21 17.29
C SER A 121 0.66 14.01 15.80
N PRO A 122 1.92 14.03 15.32
CA PRO A 122 2.21 13.62 13.95
C PRO A 122 1.86 12.14 13.74
N PRO A 123 1.67 11.69 12.49
CA PRO A 123 1.59 10.27 12.17
C PRO A 123 2.85 9.53 12.61
N GLU A 124 2.68 8.29 13.06
CA GLU A 124 3.77 7.38 13.38
C GLU A 124 3.58 6.06 12.65
N VAL A 125 4.67 5.43 12.19
CA VAL A 125 4.63 4.06 11.67
C VAL A 125 4.34 3.13 12.84
N ILE A 126 3.34 2.26 12.68
CA ILE A 126 3.00 1.24 13.68
C ILE A 126 2.83 -0.12 13.01
N ASP A 127 2.99 -1.19 13.79
CA ASP A 127 2.75 -2.54 13.30
C ASP A 127 1.26 -2.75 12.97
N LEU A 128 1.00 -3.65 12.03
CA LEU A 128 -0.33 -3.86 11.46
C LEU A 128 -1.36 -4.36 12.49
N GLU A 129 -0.97 -5.24 13.42
CA GLU A 129 -1.90 -5.75 14.44
C GLU A 129 -2.29 -4.65 15.45
N THR A 130 -1.31 -3.83 15.86
CA THR A 130 -1.59 -2.63 16.67
C THR A 130 -2.48 -1.65 15.91
N PHE A 131 -2.24 -1.44 14.61
CA PHE A 131 -3.07 -0.60 13.77
C PHE A 131 -4.52 -1.09 13.73
N ILE A 132 -4.73 -2.37 13.43
CA ILE A 132 -6.06 -2.98 13.36
C ILE A 132 -6.79 -2.81 14.70
N SER A 133 -6.14 -3.13 15.81
CA SER A 133 -6.75 -2.98 17.14
C SER A 133 -7.13 -1.53 17.46
N LYS A 134 -6.30 -0.57 17.08
CA LYS A 134 -6.56 0.86 17.30
C LYS A 134 -7.69 1.37 16.39
N ALA A 135 -7.67 1.01 15.11
CA ALA A 135 -8.69 1.41 14.14
C ALA A 135 -10.08 0.87 14.51
N GLN A 136 -10.17 -0.40 14.94
CA GLN A 136 -11.43 -0.98 15.41
C GLN A 136 -11.99 -0.25 16.64
N LYS A 137 -11.14 0.07 17.63
CA LYS A 137 -11.55 0.86 18.80
C LYS A 137 -12.03 2.26 18.44
N ASP A 138 -11.41 2.89 17.44
CA ASP A 138 -11.83 4.21 16.98
C ASP A 138 -13.18 4.13 16.24
N GLY A 139 -13.40 3.08 15.43
CA GLY A 139 -14.70 2.80 14.82
C GLY A 139 -15.82 2.57 15.85
N GLU A 140 -15.56 1.79 16.90
CA GLU A 140 -16.51 1.56 18.00
C GLU A 140 -16.87 2.86 18.73
N LYS A 141 -15.88 3.73 19.00
CA LYS A 141 -16.12 5.05 19.61
C LYS A 141 -16.95 5.94 18.70
N ALA A 142 -16.65 5.97 17.40
CA ALA A 142 -17.42 6.76 16.43
C ALA A 142 -18.88 6.29 16.38
N ALA A 143 -19.14 4.98 16.34
CA ALA A 143 -20.50 4.42 16.38
C ALA A 143 -21.26 4.77 17.68
N SER A 144 -20.55 4.94 18.79
CA SER A 144 -21.15 5.35 20.07
C SER A 144 -21.49 6.85 20.18
N LYS A 145 -20.84 7.70 19.36
CA LYS A 145 -21.08 9.15 19.31
C LYS A 145 -22.17 9.46 18.27
N LYS A 146 -23.41 9.49 18.73
CA LYS A 146 -24.66 9.67 17.95
C LYS A 146 -24.89 11.03 17.25
N LYS A 147 -23.85 11.74 16.81
CA LYS A 147 -24.01 13.02 16.08
C LYS A 147 -23.44 12.89 14.67
N ASP A 148 -24.34 12.81 13.69
CA ASP A 148 -24.04 12.83 12.24
C ASP A 148 -23.32 14.11 11.75
N SER A 149 -23.04 15.06 12.63
CA SER A 149 -22.48 16.38 12.30
C SER A 149 -21.02 16.57 12.66
N ASP A 150 -20.42 15.65 13.41
CA ASP A 150 -19.01 15.82 13.82
C ASP A 150 -18.10 15.30 12.70
N PRO A 151 -17.05 16.05 12.32
CA PRO A 151 -16.13 15.62 11.28
C PRO A 151 -15.49 14.28 11.65
N PRO A 152 -15.15 13.44 10.66
CA PRO A 152 -14.52 12.16 10.93
C PRO A 152 -13.23 12.35 11.72
N GLU A 153 -13.07 11.60 12.82
CA GLU A 153 -11.94 11.79 13.73
C GLU A 153 -10.59 11.51 13.04
N LYS A 154 -10.56 10.61 12.05
CA LYS A 154 -9.34 10.24 11.32
C LYS A 154 -9.65 9.92 9.86
N LEU A 155 -8.82 10.47 8.96
CA LEU A 155 -8.79 10.14 7.55
C LEU A 155 -7.52 9.39 7.20
N TYR A 156 -7.61 8.54 6.19
CA TYR A 156 -6.50 7.77 5.66
C TYR A 156 -6.43 7.88 4.15
N ASN A 157 -5.22 8.03 3.61
CA ASN A 157 -4.94 7.68 2.22
C ASN A 157 -4.66 6.18 2.17
N VAL A 158 -5.54 5.43 1.53
CA VAL A 158 -5.43 3.97 1.39
C VAL A 158 -4.98 3.66 -0.02
N TYR A 159 -3.90 2.89 -0.15
CA TYR A 159 -3.37 2.44 -1.43
C TYR A 159 -3.71 0.97 -1.66
N ILE A 160 -4.34 0.70 -2.79
CA ILE A 160 -4.85 -0.61 -3.19
C ILE A 160 -4.12 -1.01 -4.46
N ILE A 161 -3.51 -2.19 -4.49
CA ILE A 161 -2.84 -2.74 -5.67
C ILE A 161 -3.13 -4.23 -5.75
N GLY A 162 -3.41 -4.72 -6.97
CA GLY A 162 -3.81 -6.12 -7.17
C GLY A 162 -5.11 -6.51 -6.45
N GLY A 163 -5.96 -5.53 -6.09
CA GLY A 163 -7.23 -5.75 -5.40
C GLY A 163 -7.14 -5.84 -3.87
N SER A 164 -5.96 -5.61 -3.27
CA SER A 164 -5.75 -5.63 -1.82
C SER A 164 -5.15 -4.32 -1.32
N ALA A 165 -5.51 -3.91 -0.10
CA ALA A 165 -4.90 -2.75 0.55
C ALA A 165 -3.50 -3.09 1.07
N LEU A 166 -2.51 -2.28 0.72
CA LEU A 166 -1.09 -2.49 1.04
C LEU A 166 -0.44 -1.34 1.81
N LEU A 167 -1.03 -0.14 1.75
CA LEU A 167 -0.53 1.00 2.53
C LEU A 167 -1.69 1.84 3.04
N LEU A 168 -1.66 2.17 4.33
CA LEU A 168 -2.63 3.04 4.99
C LEU A 168 -1.90 4.20 5.65
N LEU A 169 -2.03 5.40 5.09
CA LEU A 169 -1.38 6.60 5.63
C LEU A 169 -2.39 7.46 6.35
N ALA A 170 -2.23 7.64 7.67
CA ALA A 170 -3.01 8.61 8.42
C ALA A 170 -2.78 10.01 7.85
N LYS A 171 -3.88 10.72 7.56
CA LYS A 171 -3.87 12.04 6.96
C LYS A 171 -4.00 13.09 8.05
N GLU A 172 -2.97 13.93 8.19
CA GLU A 172 -3.11 15.19 8.92
C GLU A 172 -4.10 16.09 8.18
N LEU A 173 -5.06 16.61 8.93
CA LEU A 173 -6.01 17.57 8.42
C LEU A 173 -5.35 18.95 8.32
N PRO A 174 -5.68 19.74 7.28
CA PRO A 174 -5.22 21.13 7.20
C PRO A 174 -5.60 21.90 8.48
N ARG A 175 -4.71 22.78 8.93
CA ARG A 175 -4.93 23.71 10.04
C ARG A 175 -4.99 25.14 9.53
#